data_AF-A0A2G4GBJ3-F1
#
_entry.id   AF-A0A2G4GBJ3-F1
#
_cell.length_a   1.000
_cell.length_b   1.000
_cell.length_c   1.000
_cell.angle_alpha   90.00
_cell.angle_beta   90.00
_cell.angle_gamma   90.00
#
_symmetry.space_group_name_H-M   'P 1'
#
loop_
_entity.id
_entity.type
_entity.pdbx_description
1 polymer ?
#
loop_
_entity_poly.entity_id
_entity_poly.type
_entity_poly.pdbx_seq_one_letter_code
_entity_poly.pdbx_strand_id
1 'polypeptide(L)'
;MDQRIKGEPMKVKTISGKKGKVVLPDGSTISHAQLEKEADQWASGEIQAKNIRQLVGRPRLGEDIGKVMPIRIEPSLISEIDRRAKREGISRSALVRVAIAKYLAS
;
A
#
# COMPACT_ATOMS: atom_id res chain seq x y z
N MET A 1 -4.00 9.11 36.26
CA MET A 1 -5.27 8.67 35.65
C MET A 1 -5.21 9.04 34.18
N ASP A 2 -5.06 8.04 33.32
CA ASP A 2 -4.65 8.20 31.92
C ASP A 2 -5.88 7.93 31.02
N GLN A 3 -6.54 8.98 30.53
CA GLN A 3 -7.71 8.84 29.66
C GLN A 3 -7.25 8.78 28.20
N ARG A 4 -6.99 7.55 27.72
CA ARG A 4 -6.82 7.26 26.30
C ARG A 4 -8.15 7.45 25.58
N ILE A 5 -8.26 8.53 24.79
CA ILE A 5 -9.36 8.75 23.84
C ILE A 5 -9.32 7.60 22.82
N LYS A 6 -10.24 6.65 22.95
CA LYS A 6 -10.51 5.62 21.94
C LYS A 6 -11.23 6.30 20.77
N GLY A 7 -10.47 6.73 19.76
CA GLY A 7 -11.06 7.11 18.47
C GLY A 7 -11.59 5.86 17.78
N GLU A 8 -12.92 5.70 17.73
CA GLU A 8 -13.56 4.71 16.86
C GLU A 8 -13.20 5.01 15.39
N PRO A 9 -12.96 3.98 14.55
CA PRO A 9 -12.72 4.21 13.14
C PRO A 9 -13.99 4.76 12.49
N MET A 10 -13.98 6.05 12.16
CA MET A 10 -15.06 6.74 11.47
C MET A 10 -15.33 6.05 10.14
N LYS A 11 -16.51 5.41 10.01
CA LYS A 11 -16.97 4.79 8.77
C LYS A 11 -17.16 5.87 7.70
N VAL A 12 -16.17 6.04 6.83
CA VAL A 12 -16.28 6.91 5.64
C VAL A 12 -17.36 6.32 4.74
N LYS A 13 -18.54 6.93 4.72
CA LYS A 13 -19.62 6.56 3.80
C LYS A 13 -19.27 7.16 2.44
N THR A 14 -18.62 6.38 1.57
CA THR A 14 -18.41 6.79 0.18
C THR A 14 -19.76 6.85 -0.53
N ILE A 15 -20.31 8.07 -0.70
CA ILE A 15 -21.52 8.29 -1.49
C ILE A 15 -21.10 8.27 -2.96
N SER A 16 -21.24 7.10 -3.59
CA SER A 16 -21.01 6.90 -5.01
C SER A 16 -22.06 7.67 -5.82
N GLY A 17 -21.62 8.66 -6.61
CA GLY A 17 -22.42 9.33 -7.64
C GLY A 17 -21.82 10.66 -8.08
N LYS A 18 -21.96 11.01 -9.38
CA LYS A 18 -21.49 12.29 -9.98
C LYS A 18 -22.02 13.57 -9.31
N LYS A 19 -23.01 13.47 -8.42
CA LYS A 19 -23.59 14.56 -7.62
C LYS A 19 -23.44 14.33 -6.10
N GLY A 20 -22.63 13.33 -5.73
CA GLY A 20 -22.40 12.93 -4.34
C GLY A 20 -21.61 14.00 -3.60
N LYS A 21 -22.07 14.31 -2.40
CA LYS A 21 -21.36 15.10 -1.40
C LYS A 21 -20.44 14.16 -0.63
N VAL A 22 -19.14 14.46 -0.55
CA VAL A 22 -18.17 13.68 0.24
C VAL A 22 -18.06 14.31 1.62
N VAL A 23 -18.35 13.52 2.65
CA VAL A 23 -18.22 13.96 4.05
C VAL A 23 -16.80 13.63 4.53
N LEU A 24 -16.08 14.66 4.97
CA LEU A 24 -14.75 14.55 5.51
C LEU A 24 -14.78 14.08 6.99
N PRO A 25 -13.66 13.58 7.54
CA PRO A 25 -13.62 13.12 8.93
C PRO A 25 -13.93 14.19 9.98
N ASP A 26 -13.79 15.46 9.64
CA ASP A 26 -14.16 16.60 10.49
C ASP A 26 -15.67 16.94 10.43
N GLY A 27 -16.46 16.18 9.65
CA GLY A 27 -17.89 16.39 9.43
C GLY A 27 -18.21 17.45 8.38
N SER A 28 -17.21 18.13 7.82
CA SER A 28 -17.40 19.05 6.70
C SER A 28 -17.72 18.27 5.42
N THR A 29 -18.29 18.95 4.43
CA THR A 29 -18.75 18.32 3.20
C THR A 29 -18.20 19.04 1.98
N ILE A 30 -17.53 18.29 1.10
CA ILE A 30 -16.99 18.79 -0.16
C ILE A 30 -17.72 18.20 -1.36
N SER A 31 -17.85 19.00 -2.41
CA SER A 31 -18.45 18.58 -3.68
C SER A 31 -17.44 17.82 -4.55
N HIS A 32 -17.95 17.05 -5.51
CA HIS A 32 -17.10 16.35 -6.47
C HIS A 32 -16.25 17.30 -7.33
N ALA A 33 -16.79 18.47 -7.70
CA ALA A 33 -16.03 19.47 -8.46
C ALA A 33 -14.88 20.08 -7.64
N GLN A 34 -15.06 20.23 -6.31
CA GLN A 34 -13.98 20.63 -5.42
C GLN A 34 -12.91 19.54 -5.31
N LEU A 35 -13.32 18.27 -5.26
CA LEU A 35 -12.39 17.14 -5.28
C LEU A 35 -11.59 17.04 -6.58
N GLU A 36 -12.23 17.17 -7.74
CA GLU A 36 -11.55 17.17 -9.04
C GLU A 36 -10.56 18.33 -9.13
N LYS A 37 -10.98 19.54 -8.76
CA LYS A 37 -10.10 20.71 -8.74
C LYS A 37 -8.90 20.50 -7.83
N GLU A 38 -9.12 19.97 -6.63
CA GLU A 38 -8.02 19.67 -5.71
C GLU A 38 -7.09 18.63 -6.36
N ALA A 39 -7.61 17.53 -6.91
CA ALA A 39 -6.82 16.51 -7.59
C ALA A 39 -5.95 17.07 -8.72
N ASP A 40 -6.45 18.04 -9.50
CA ASP A 40 -5.66 18.73 -10.52
C ASP A 40 -4.53 19.58 -9.90
N GLN A 41 -4.78 20.25 -8.78
CA GLN A 41 -3.76 21.00 -8.03
C GLN A 41 -2.69 20.08 -7.41
N TRP A 42 -3.09 18.85 -7.05
CA TRP A 42 -2.16 17.81 -6.64
C TRP A 42 -1.30 17.34 -7.82
N ALA A 43 -1.90 17.10 -8.98
CA ALA A 43 -1.19 16.63 -10.18
C ALA A 43 -0.23 17.70 -10.74
N SER A 44 -0.60 18.98 -10.65
CA SER A 44 0.23 20.11 -11.08
C SER A 44 1.40 20.41 -10.13
N GLY A 45 1.37 19.87 -8.91
CA GLY A 45 2.37 20.14 -7.88
C GLY A 45 2.17 21.47 -7.14
N GLU A 46 1.03 22.15 -7.33
CA GLU A 46 0.64 23.35 -6.57
C GLU A 46 0.48 23.02 -5.08
N ILE A 47 -0.01 21.82 -4.75
CA ILE A 47 -0.03 21.28 -3.40
C ILE A 47 1.30 20.55 -3.13
N GLN A 48 2.13 21.13 -2.26
CA GLN A 48 3.42 20.52 -1.88
C GLN A 48 3.22 19.27 -1.02
N ALA A 49 3.22 18.10 -1.66
CA ALA A 49 3.12 16.79 -1.03
C ALA A 49 4.36 16.36 -0.20
N LYS A 50 5.25 17.28 0.17
CA LYS A 50 6.52 16.98 0.88
C LYS A 50 6.30 16.18 2.17
N ASN A 51 5.12 16.29 2.78
CA ASN A 51 4.74 15.59 4.00
C ASN A 51 3.73 14.45 3.78
N ILE A 52 3.36 14.17 2.53
CA ILE A 52 2.28 13.24 2.20
C ILE A 52 2.92 12.04 1.51
N ARG A 53 2.91 10.91 2.23
CA ARG A 53 3.43 9.64 1.72
C ARG A 53 2.57 9.22 0.53
N GLN A 54 3.04 9.46 -0.69
CA GLN A 54 2.41 8.92 -1.89
C GLN A 54 2.32 7.41 -1.74
N LEU A 55 1.09 6.89 -1.75
CA LEU A 55 0.84 5.46 -1.93
C LEU A 55 1.20 5.16 -3.38
N VAL A 56 2.48 4.89 -3.63
CA VAL A 56 2.93 4.30 -4.88
C VAL A 56 2.08 3.03 -5.05
N GLY A 57 1.45 2.88 -6.22
CA GLY A 57 0.72 1.66 -6.56
C GLY A 57 1.61 0.42 -6.37
N ARG A 58 1.05 -0.78 -6.52
CA ARG A 58 1.83 -1.99 -6.29
C ARG A 58 3.11 -1.96 -7.16
N PRO A 59 4.31 -2.07 -6.55
CA PRO A 59 5.55 -2.02 -7.32
C PRO A 59 5.54 -3.05 -8.45
N ARG A 60 6.03 -2.63 -9.63
CA ARG A 60 6.25 -3.54 -10.75
C ARG A 60 7.33 -4.55 -10.39
N LEU A 61 7.23 -5.75 -10.95
CA LEU A 61 8.22 -6.81 -10.82
C LEU A 61 8.50 -7.37 -12.22
N GLY A 62 9.50 -6.80 -12.90
CA GLY A 62 9.72 -7.01 -14.33
C GLY A 62 8.72 -6.21 -15.17
N GLU A 63 8.19 -6.83 -16.22
CA GLU A 63 7.24 -6.20 -17.16
C GLU A 63 5.83 -6.01 -16.58
N ASP A 64 5.47 -6.74 -15.51
CA ASP A 64 4.12 -6.74 -14.96
C ASP A 64 4.07 -6.33 -13.47
N ILE A 65 2.87 -6.01 -12.99
CA ILE A 65 2.57 -5.78 -11.58
C ILE A 65 2.84 -7.08 -10.81
N GLY A 66 3.66 -7.02 -9.76
CA GLY A 66 3.95 -8.21 -8.95
C GLY A 66 2.67 -8.82 -8.36
N LYS A 67 2.37 -10.09 -8.61
CA LYS A 67 1.26 -10.79 -7.95
C LYS A 67 1.73 -11.40 -6.63
N VAL A 68 1.09 -11.01 -5.52
CA VAL A 68 1.35 -11.61 -4.20
C VAL A 68 0.59 -12.93 -4.08
N MET A 69 1.32 -14.02 -3.84
CA MET A 69 0.77 -15.35 -3.63
C MET A 69 1.06 -15.79 -2.19
N PRO A 70 0.03 -15.97 -1.34
CA PRO A 70 0.23 -16.53 -0.01
C PRO A 70 0.53 -18.03 -0.11
N ILE A 71 1.58 -18.48 0.58
CA ILE A 71 1.96 -19.89 0.68
C ILE A 71 2.20 -20.25 2.14
N ARG A 72 1.89 -21.50 2.53
CA ARG A 72 2.20 -22.02 3.86
C ARG A 72 3.59 -22.61 3.84
N ILE A 73 4.45 -22.14 4.74
CA ILE A 73 5.82 -22.62 4.92
C ILE A 73 6.00 -22.91 6.40
N GLU A 74 6.72 -23.99 6.71
CA GLU A 74 7.06 -24.33 8.08
C GLU A 74 7.94 -23.21 8.72
N PRO A 75 7.72 -22.82 9.99
CA PRO A 75 8.41 -21.69 10.61
C PRO A 75 9.94 -21.78 10.68
N SER A 76 10.50 -22.98 10.89
CA SER A 76 11.96 -23.18 10.88
C SER A 76 12.54 -22.87 9.49
N LEU A 77 11.87 -23.29 8.43
CA LEU A 77 12.26 -22.99 7.05
C LEU A 77 12.18 -21.48 6.74
N ILE A 78 11.18 -20.77 7.25
CA ILE A 78 11.11 -19.29 7.13
C ILE A 78 12.36 -18.65 7.75
N SER A 79 12.79 -19.16 8.90
CA SER A 79 13.96 -18.64 9.62
C SER A 79 15.27 -18.88 8.84
N GLU A 80 15.39 -20.04 8.19
CA GLU A 80 16.53 -20.34 7.31
C GLU A 80 16.56 -19.45 6.06
N ILE A 81 15.40 -19.25 5.43
CA ILE A 81 15.27 -18.34 4.27
C ILE A 81 15.71 -16.93 4.67
N ASP A 82 15.27 -16.43 5.82
CA ASP A 82 15.64 -15.10 6.31
C ASP A 82 17.13 -14.97 6.58
N ARG A 83 17.71 -15.99 7.24
CA ARG A 83 19.16 -16.02 7.50
C ARG A 83 19.95 -15.99 6.20
N ARG A 84 19.52 -16.77 5.19
CA ARG A 84 20.18 -16.83 3.88
C ARG A 84 20.01 -15.52 3.11
N ALA A 85 18.80 -14.96 3.09
CA ALA A 85 18.50 -13.69 2.41
C ALA A 85 19.35 -12.55 2.99
N LYS A 86 19.47 -12.48 4.32
CA LYS A 86 20.32 -11.50 5.02
C LYS A 86 21.80 -11.67 4.65
N ARG A 87 22.30 -12.90 4.61
CA ARG A 87 23.69 -13.20 4.22
C ARG A 87 23.99 -12.80 2.77
N GLU A 88 23.02 -12.98 1.88
CA GLU A 88 23.14 -12.64 0.45
C GLU A 88 22.80 -11.18 0.14
N GLY A 89 22.36 -10.38 1.13
CA GLY A 89 22.00 -8.98 0.93
C GLY A 89 20.76 -8.75 0.07
N ILE A 90 19.91 -9.77 -0.09
CA ILE A 90 18.70 -9.71 -0.92
C ILE A 90 17.44 -9.87 -0.07
N SER A 91 16.28 -9.53 -0.62
CA SER A 91 15.01 -9.74 0.08
C SER A 91 14.61 -11.21 0.12
N ARG A 92 13.82 -11.59 1.14
CA ARG A 92 13.22 -12.93 1.26
C ARG A 92 12.53 -13.36 -0.04
N SER A 93 11.72 -12.47 -0.63
CA SER A 93 10.98 -12.77 -1.85
C SER A 93 11.90 -12.91 -3.07
N ALA A 94 13.02 -12.18 -3.12
CA ALA A 94 14.02 -12.35 -4.17
C ALA A 94 14.69 -13.73 -4.08
N LEU A 95 15.11 -14.15 -2.88
CA LEU A 95 15.70 -15.47 -2.66
C LEU A 95 14.75 -16.59 -3.09
N VAL A 96 13.47 -16.52 -2.68
CA VAL A 96 12.45 -17.51 -3.06
C VAL A 96 12.25 -17.56 -4.58
N ARG A 97 12.19 -16.41 -5.25
CA ARG A 97 12.07 -16.37 -6.73
C ARG A 97 13.26 -17.03 -7.42
N VAL A 98 14.49 -16.75 -6.95
CA VAL A 98 15.70 -17.39 -7.48
C VAL A 98 15.66 -18.90 -7.28
N ALA A 99 15.25 -19.38 -6.11
CA ALA A 99 15.13 -20.80 -5.82
C ALA A 99 14.10 -21.49 -6.74
N ILE A 100 12.92 -20.90 -6.92
CA ILE A 100 11.89 -21.43 -7.83
C ILE A 100 12.40 -21.44 -9.28
N ALA A 101 13.02 -20.37 -9.75
CA ALA A 101 13.56 -20.31 -11.11
C ALA A 101 14.63 -21.38 -11.36
N LYS A 102 15.52 -21.61 -10.39
CA LYS A 102 16.53 -22.68 -10.47
C LYS A 102 15.89 -24.07 -10.48
N TYR A 103 14.88 -24.29 -9.64
CA TYR A 103 14.15 -25.56 -9.57
C TYR A 103 13.38 -25.87 -10.86
N LEU A 104 12.84 -24.85 -11.56
CA LEU A 104 12.15 -25.04 -12.84
C LEU A 104 13.10 -25.23 -14.03
N ALA A 105 14.36 -24.83 -13.89
CA ALA A 105 15.39 -24.98 -14.91
C ALA A 105 16.16 -26.32 -14.83
N SER A 106 15.94 -27.11 -13.77
CA SER A 106 16.48 -28.46 -13.59
C SER A 106 15.51 -29.51 -14.09
#